data_AF-A0A5N6XMG5-F1
#
_entry.id   AF-A0A5N6XMG5-F1
#
_cell.length_a   1.000
_cell.length_b   1.000
_cell.length_c   1.000
_cell.angle_alpha   90.00
_cell.angle_beta   90.00
_cell.angle_gamma   90.00
#
_symmetry.space_group_name_H-M   'P 1'
#
loop_
_entity.id
_entity.type
_entity.pdbx_description
1 polymer ?
#
loop_
_entity_poly.entity_id
_entity_poly.type
_entity_poly.pdbx_seq_one_letter_code
_entity_poly.pdbx_strand_id
1 'polypeptide(L)'
;MKDLHVLDPDELTRVTEYGPKIAEFVEKIVANRFAYATSDGSVYFDIHSFEKAGHSYARLEPWNRNNQPLQRDGEGKLSHSVEKRSPDDFALWKASRPGEPTSKKLGGQIDIHSGGIDLAFPHHDNELAQSEAVGRAKTSNGVTGPLEAYALFFLWEAGVDGIEITPELTQTASAWEDKLNNFFVKVKNPSTQNVISGRTSTPCISLGRALVTAKSKLHEHFCDSFDTPKVMSAISELVSTFNNSGQSVSAKQMEDLGQWITQTVNILGLNGTASPEGTEIGWRGTDIPEPTKPFVYPLSTMRDVLRSAAMSQDELSVQQLDSIVATTIVDEDEVSVASKPYFQVLKNFRTE
;
A
#
# COMPACT_ATOMS: atom_id res chain seq x y z
N MET A 1 -5.91 8.97 -5.25
CA MET A 1 -5.61 7.65 -5.87
C MET A 1 -4.31 7.70 -6.65
N LYS A 2 -4.23 8.33 -7.83
CA LYS A 2 -2.98 8.36 -8.63
C LYS A 2 -1.81 9.05 -7.91
N ASP A 3 -2.09 10.12 -7.18
CA ASP A 3 -1.11 10.84 -6.34
C ASP A 3 -0.78 10.09 -5.04
N LEU A 4 -1.50 9.01 -4.74
CA LEU A 4 -1.24 8.04 -3.66
C LEU A 4 -0.71 6.70 -4.24
N HIS A 5 -0.38 6.69 -5.54
CA HIS A 5 0.20 5.56 -6.28
C HIS A 5 -0.57 4.23 -6.26
N VAL A 6 -1.85 4.29 -5.87
CA VAL A 6 -2.78 3.17 -6.01
C VAL A 6 -3.02 2.92 -7.50
N LEU A 7 -2.90 1.65 -7.91
CA LEU A 7 -3.15 1.21 -9.28
C LEU A 7 -4.63 1.48 -9.67
N ASP A 8 -4.86 1.78 -10.95
CA ASP A 8 -6.23 1.78 -11.48
C ASP A 8 -6.75 0.32 -11.51
N PRO A 9 -8.03 0.07 -11.18
CA PRO A 9 -8.60 -1.28 -11.25
C PRO A 9 -8.76 -1.76 -12.69
N ASP A 10 -8.62 -3.07 -12.93
CA ASP A 10 -8.77 -3.68 -14.26
C ASP A 10 -10.14 -3.41 -14.90
N GLU A 11 -11.20 -3.38 -14.08
CA GLU A 11 -12.57 -3.10 -14.49
C GLU A 11 -13.23 -2.11 -13.50
N LEU A 12 -13.84 -1.04 -14.02
CA LEU A 12 -14.50 -0.01 -13.22
C LEU A 12 -16.02 -0.05 -13.46
N THR A 13 -16.75 -0.74 -12.59
CA THR A 13 -18.22 -0.83 -12.70
C THR A 13 -18.90 0.44 -12.17
N ARG A 14 -19.90 0.96 -12.91
CA ARG A 14 -20.70 2.13 -12.49
C ARG A 14 -22.18 1.74 -12.40
N VAL A 15 -22.83 2.02 -11.27
CA VAL A 15 -24.24 1.64 -11.04
C VAL A 15 -25.20 2.10 -12.16
N THR A 16 -24.95 3.28 -12.73
CA THR A 16 -25.69 3.88 -13.86
C THR A 16 -25.68 3.03 -15.14
N GLU A 17 -24.65 2.21 -15.34
CA GLU A 17 -24.51 1.34 -16.51
C GLU A 17 -25.14 -0.06 -16.27
N TYR A 18 -25.63 -0.33 -15.05
CA TYR A 18 -25.95 -1.66 -14.52
C TYR A 18 -27.44 -1.83 -14.11
N GLY A 19 -28.24 -0.75 -14.13
CA GLY A 19 -29.65 -0.68 -13.68
C GLY A 19 -30.56 -1.89 -13.97
N PRO A 20 -30.73 -2.39 -15.21
CA PRO A 20 -31.61 -3.52 -15.52
C PRO A 20 -31.06 -4.85 -15.02
N LYS A 21 -29.76 -4.97 -14.73
CA LYS A 21 -29.21 -6.16 -14.04
C LYS A 21 -29.68 -6.19 -12.60
N ILE A 22 -29.71 -5.00 -11.98
CA ILE A 22 -30.19 -4.80 -10.61
C ILE A 22 -31.70 -5.11 -10.59
N ALA A 23 -32.47 -4.66 -11.58
CA ALA A 23 -33.86 -5.09 -11.77
C ALA A 23 -33.99 -6.62 -11.96
N GLU A 24 -33.29 -7.24 -12.93
CA GLU A 24 -33.25 -8.70 -13.15
C GLU A 24 -32.82 -9.50 -11.91
N PHE A 25 -32.11 -8.88 -10.97
CA PHE A 25 -31.61 -9.49 -9.73
C PHE A 25 -32.66 -9.35 -8.61
N VAL A 26 -33.23 -8.16 -8.42
CA VAL A 26 -34.33 -7.92 -7.48
C VAL A 26 -35.58 -8.71 -7.86
N GLU A 27 -35.89 -8.85 -9.15
CA GLU A 27 -36.96 -9.74 -9.66
C GLU A 27 -36.76 -11.20 -9.21
N LYS A 28 -35.52 -11.70 -9.15
CA LYS A 28 -35.22 -13.07 -8.65
C LYS A 28 -35.41 -13.17 -7.14
N ILE A 29 -35.04 -12.14 -6.38
CA ILE A 29 -35.26 -12.09 -4.93
C ILE A 29 -36.78 -12.10 -4.63
N VAL A 30 -37.57 -11.35 -5.40
CA VAL A 30 -39.05 -11.36 -5.32
C VAL A 30 -39.62 -12.73 -5.72
N ALA A 31 -39.14 -13.33 -6.82
CA ALA A 31 -39.57 -14.66 -7.27
C ALA A 31 -39.27 -15.77 -6.24
N ASN A 32 -38.12 -15.69 -5.58
CA ASN A 32 -37.71 -16.58 -4.48
C ASN A 32 -38.42 -16.27 -3.14
N ARG A 33 -39.31 -15.26 -3.11
CA ARG A 33 -40.13 -14.83 -1.95
C ARG A 33 -39.32 -14.23 -0.79
N PHE A 34 -38.17 -13.64 -1.10
CA PHE A 34 -37.33 -12.90 -0.16
C PHE A 34 -37.45 -11.37 -0.31
N ALA A 35 -38.41 -10.90 -1.09
CA ALA A 35 -38.72 -9.48 -1.24
C ALA A 35 -40.20 -9.25 -1.55
N TYR A 36 -40.67 -8.02 -1.33
CA TYR A 36 -42.02 -7.56 -1.63
C TYR A 36 -42.02 -6.13 -2.18
N ALA A 37 -43.00 -5.83 -3.04
CA ALA A 37 -43.27 -4.46 -3.50
C ALA A 37 -44.26 -3.75 -2.55
N THR A 38 -44.10 -2.43 -2.41
CA THR A 38 -45.02 -1.51 -1.72
C THR A 38 -45.86 -0.71 -2.73
N SER A 39 -46.92 -0.02 -2.28
CA SER A 39 -47.91 0.64 -3.15
C SER A 39 -47.34 1.83 -3.94
N ASP A 40 -46.23 2.40 -3.46
CA ASP A 40 -45.44 3.45 -4.12
C ASP A 40 -44.59 2.93 -5.30
N GLY A 41 -44.46 1.62 -5.46
CA GLY A 41 -43.59 0.99 -6.47
C GLY A 41 -42.14 0.75 -6.00
N SER A 42 -41.82 0.97 -4.73
CA SER A 42 -40.56 0.53 -4.13
C SER A 42 -40.59 -0.99 -3.82
N VAL A 43 -39.42 -1.59 -3.63
CA VAL A 43 -39.25 -3.02 -3.33
C VAL A 43 -38.30 -3.19 -2.15
N TYR A 44 -38.70 -3.98 -1.17
CA TYR A 44 -37.99 -4.23 0.09
C TYR A 44 -37.62 -5.71 0.25
N PHE A 45 -36.47 -5.98 0.86
CA PHE A 45 -36.04 -7.32 1.25
C PHE A 45 -36.78 -7.77 2.51
N ASP A 46 -37.32 -8.99 2.50
CA ASP A 46 -38.12 -9.56 3.59
C ASP A 46 -37.21 -10.41 4.49
N ILE A 47 -36.58 -9.77 5.48
CA ILE A 47 -35.58 -10.43 6.34
C ILE A 47 -36.23 -11.60 7.10
N HIS A 48 -37.47 -11.42 7.56
CA HIS A 48 -38.21 -12.48 8.24
C HIS A 48 -38.40 -13.72 7.36
N SER A 49 -38.77 -13.56 6.09
CA SER A 49 -38.95 -14.68 5.16
C SER A 49 -37.62 -15.34 4.78
N PHE A 50 -36.53 -14.58 4.71
CA PHE A 50 -35.16 -15.07 4.50
C PHE A 50 -34.68 -15.93 5.67
N GLU A 51 -34.75 -15.41 6.91
CA GLU A 51 -34.41 -16.14 8.13
C GLU A 51 -35.27 -17.41 8.29
N LYS A 52 -36.58 -17.29 8.06
CA LYS A 52 -37.56 -18.40 8.10
C LYS A 52 -37.30 -19.51 7.07
N ALA A 53 -36.60 -19.23 5.97
CA ALA A 53 -36.20 -20.24 4.99
C ALA A 53 -34.91 -21.01 5.38
N GLY A 54 -34.29 -20.66 6.52
CA GLY A 54 -33.04 -21.25 6.99
C GLY A 54 -31.79 -20.51 6.48
N HIS A 55 -31.85 -19.18 6.44
CA HIS A 55 -30.68 -18.31 6.28
C HIS A 55 -30.42 -17.53 7.58
N SER A 56 -29.29 -16.82 7.64
CA SER A 56 -28.96 -15.88 8.71
C SER A 56 -28.65 -14.53 8.09
N TYR A 57 -29.37 -13.49 8.49
CA TYR A 57 -29.05 -12.09 8.19
C TYR A 57 -28.21 -11.50 9.33
N ALA A 58 -27.48 -10.41 9.06
CA ALA A 58 -26.47 -9.84 9.95
C ALA A 58 -25.41 -10.89 10.37
N ARG A 59 -24.79 -11.55 9.40
CA ARG A 59 -23.75 -12.58 9.65
C ARG A 59 -22.38 -11.96 9.93
N LEU A 60 -22.10 -10.77 9.41
CA LEU A 60 -20.82 -10.09 9.61
C LEU A 60 -20.79 -9.38 10.96
N GLU A 61 -21.85 -8.65 11.29
CA GLU A 61 -22.04 -8.05 12.62
C GLU A 61 -23.35 -8.49 13.30
N PRO A 62 -23.43 -9.71 13.85
CA PRO A 62 -24.65 -10.21 14.51
C PRO A 62 -25.14 -9.33 15.68
N TRP A 63 -24.24 -8.58 16.33
CA TRP A 63 -24.59 -7.60 17.36
C TRP A 63 -25.40 -6.41 16.81
N ASN A 64 -25.20 -6.04 15.54
CA ASN A 64 -25.89 -4.93 14.89
C ASN A 64 -27.21 -5.33 14.18
N ARG A 65 -27.60 -6.62 14.20
CA ARG A 65 -28.87 -7.17 13.65
C ARG A 65 -30.14 -6.36 13.96
N ASN A 66 -30.18 -5.66 15.09
CA ASN A 66 -31.32 -4.86 15.56
C ASN A 66 -30.99 -3.35 15.69
N ASN A 67 -29.87 -2.89 15.12
CA ASN A 67 -29.37 -1.52 15.26
C ASN A 67 -30.08 -0.57 14.27
N GLN A 68 -31.27 -0.13 14.68
CA GLN A 68 -32.19 0.73 13.93
C GLN A 68 -31.54 2.01 13.36
N PRO A 69 -30.64 2.73 14.06
CA PRO A 69 -29.84 3.80 13.46
C PRO A 69 -29.03 3.35 12.23
N LEU A 70 -28.16 2.34 12.37
CA LEU A 70 -27.28 1.89 11.27
C LEU A 70 -28.06 1.37 10.07
N GLN A 71 -29.15 0.62 10.32
CA GLN A 71 -30.06 0.14 9.26
C GLN A 71 -30.64 1.32 8.44
N ARG A 72 -31.02 2.43 9.09
CA ARG A 72 -31.60 3.61 8.44
C ARG A 72 -30.56 4.44 7.69
N ASP A 73 -29.36 4.60 8.24
CA ASP A 73 -28.29 5.32 7.56
C ASP A 73 -27.87 4.60 6.27
N GLY A 74 -27.81 3.25 6.29
CA GLY A 74 -27.57 2.43 5.10
C GLY A 74 -28.67 2.51 4.02
N GLU A 75 -29.88 2.95 4.35
CA GLU A 75 -30.95 3.22 3.36
C GLU A 75 -30.89 4.63 2.75
N GLY A 76 -30.15 5.54 3.38
CA GLY A 76 -30.02 6.94 2.98
C GLY A 76 -31.29 7.79 3.15
N LYS A 77 -31.09 9.11 3.03
CA LYS A 77 -32.06 10.19 3.35
C LYS A 77 -33.36 10.22 2.53
N LEU A 78 -33.58 9.25 1.65
CA LEU A 78 -34.82 9.05 0.90
C LEU A 78 -35.76 8.02 1.56
N SER A 79 -35.41 7.45 2.72
CA SER A 79 -36.26 6.47 3.42
C SER A 79 -37.35 7.12 4.28
N HIS A 80 -38.54 7.29 3.68
CA HIS A 80 -39.77 7.76 4.35
C HIS A 80 -40.99 6.87 4.01
N SER A 81 -40.78 5.58 3.73
CA SER A 81 -41.87 4.64 3.45
C SER A 81 -42.58 4.21 4.74
N VAL A 82 -43.91 4.32 4.73
CA VAL A 82 -44.77 3.93 5.87
C VAL A 82 -45.22 2.46 5.75
N GLU A 83 -44.91 1.79 4.64
CA GLU A 83 -45.47 0.49 4.23
C GLU A 83 -44.54 -0.72 4.42
N LYS A 84 -43.39 -0.57 5.08
CA LYS A 84 -42.55 -1.72 5.41
C LYS A 84 -43.28 -2.73 6.30
N ARG A 85 -43.05 -4.03 6.09
CA ARG A 85 -43.53 -5.12 6.96
C ARG A 85 -42.76 -5.20 8.27
N SER A 86 -41.43 -5.10 8.21
CA SER A 86 -40.55 -4.94 9.37
C SER A 86 -39.81 -3.61 9.30
N PRO A 87 -39.54 -2.91 10.42
CA PRO A 87 -38.65 -1.75 10.40
C PRO A 87 -37.22 -2.11 9.95
N ASP A 88 -36.80 -3.36 10.15
CA ASP A 88 -35.50 -3.91 9.70
C ASP A 88 -35.37 -4.02 8.18
N ASP A 89 -36.48 -4.17 7.44
CA ASP A 89 -36.47 -4.55 6.01
C ASP A 89 -35.83 -3.44 5.15
N PHE A 90 -34.71 -3.73 4.49
CA PHE A 90 -33.99 -2.75 3.68
C PHE A 90 -34.52 -2.64 2.25
N ALA A 91 -34.33 -1.49 1.61
CA ALA A 91 -34.79 -1.24 0.24
C ALA A 91 -33.85 -1.87 -0.80
N LEU A 92 -34.43 -2.61 -1.75
CA LEU A 92 -33.76 -3.18 -2.92
C LEU A 92 -33.92 -2.31 -4.17
N TRP A 93 -35.11 -1.71 -4.31
CA TRP A 93 -35.43 -0.75 -5.36
C TRP A 93 -36.29 0.35 -4.74
N LYS A 94 -36.07 1.61 -5.12
CA LYS A 94 -36.92 2.74 -4.73
C LYS A 94 -37.57 3.32 -5.98
N ALA A 95 -38.84 3.68 -5.92
CA ALA A 95 -39.59 4.15 -7.08
C ALA A 95 -38.92 5.38 -7.73
N SER A 96 -38.36 5.22 -8.93
CA SER A 96 -37.68 6.27 -9.69
C SER A 96 -38.66 7.37 -10.11
N ARG A 97 -38.15 8.60 -10.25
CA ARG A 97 -38.84 9.62 -11.07
C ARG A 97 -38.59 9.33 -12.56
N PRO A 98 -39.46 9.76 -13.49
CA PRO A 98 -39.37 9.32 -14.88
C PRO A 98 -38.09 9.82 -15.59
N GLY A 99 -37.31 8.90 -16.21
CA GLY A 99 -36.28 9.29 -17.19
C GLY A 99 -35.02 8.43 -17.37
N GLU A 100 -34.81 7.32 -16.64
CA GLU A 100 -33.47 6.70 -16.52
C GLU A 100 -33.20 5.47 -17.45
N PRO A 101 -31.95 5.27 -17.96
CA PRO A 101 -31.59 4.27 -18.98
C PRO A 101 -30.97 2.96 -18.42
N THR A 102 -30.65 1.98 -19.30
CA THR A 102 -30.44 0.57 -18.90
C THR A 102 -29.39 -0.26 -19.71
N SER A 103 -28.42 -0.94 -19.04
CA SER A 103 -27.49 -2.01 -19.57
C SER A 103 -26.86 -2.86 -18.42
N LYS A 104 -25.86 -3.77 -18.46
CA LYS A 104 -25.08 -4.61 -19.41
C LYS A 104 -24.49 -5.82 -18.61
N LYS A 105 -24.66 -7.11 -18.98
CA LYS A 105 -24.48 -8.28 -18.04
C LYS A 105 -23.05 -8.53 -17.47
N LEU A 106 -22.93 -9.28 -16.36
CA LEU A 106 -21.70 -9.85 -15.74
C LEU A 106 -21.98 -11.26 -15.14
N GLY A 107 -20.93 -11.98 -14.76
CA GLY A 107 -20.96 -13.31 -14.12
C GLY A 107 -21.14 -13.29 -12.59
N GLY A 108 -20.83 -14.42 -11.92
CA GLY A 108 -20.98 -14.59 -10.47
C GLY A 108 -19.85 -15.41 -9.83
N GLN A 109 -19.80 -15.34 -8.49
CA GLN A 109 -18.65 -15.66 -7.61
C GLN A 109 -17.48 -14.67 -7.71
N ILE A 110 -16.89 -14.35 -6.56
CA ILE A 110 -15.74 -13.47 -6.35
C ILE A 110 -14.93 -14.05 -5.18
N ASP A 111 -13.60 -14.11 -5.29
CA ASP A 111 -12.72 -14.76 -4.30
C ASP A 111 -12.41 -13.89 -3.06
N ILE A 112 -12.40 -12.56 -3.21
CA ILE A 112 -12.22 -11.58 -2.13
C ILE A 112 -13.18 -10.41 -2.36
N HIS A 113 -13.92 -10.01 -1.33
CA HIS A 113 -14.74 -8.80 -1.30
C HIS A 113 -14.31 -7.95 -0.10
N SER A 114 -14.12 -6.65 -0.30
CA SER A 114 -13.54 -5.75 0.71
C SER A 114 -14.09 -4.33 0.61
N GLY A 115 -14.02 -3.60 1.73
CA GLY A 115 -14.50 -2.23 1.89
C GLY A 115 -14.08 -1.67 3.24
N GLY A 116 -14.58 -0.48 3.60
CA GLY A 116 -14.40 0.08 4.96
C GLY A 116 -15.11 -0.76 6.03
N ILE A 117 -14.68 -0.65 7.28
CA ILE A 117 -15.32 -1.36 8.41
C ILE A 117 -16.76 -0.88 8.65
N ASP A 118 -17.02 0.40 8.36
CA ASP A 118 -18.34 1.03 8.32
C ASP A 118 -19.29 0.41 7.27
N LEU A 119 -18.75 -0.30 6.28
CA LEU A 119 -19.53 -1.03 5.28
C LEU A 119 -19.86 -2.47 5.71
N ALA A 120 -19.27 -3.01 6.80
CA ALA A 120 -19.58 -4.36 7.27
C ALA A 120 -21.08 -4.54 7.58
N PHE A 121 -21.68 -3.55 8.26
CA PHE A 121 -23.12 -3.50 8.50
C PHE A 121 -23.69 -2.07 8.31
N PRO A 122 -24.83 -1.92 7.62
CA PRO A 122 -25.64 -2.97 7.01
C PRO A 122 -25.18 -3.36 5.59
N HIS A 123 -24.19 -2.67 4.99
CA HIS A 123 -23.96 -2.74 3.53
C HIS A 123 -23.54 -4.14 3.03
N HIS A 124 -22.40 -4.67 3.46
CA HIS A 124 -21.93 -6.00 3.03
C HIS A 124 -22.88 -7.12 3.50
N ASP A 125 -23.50 -6.99 4.68
CA ASP A 125 -24.51 -7.94 5.17
C ASP A 125 -25.80 -7.94 4.31
N ASN A 126 -26.21 -6.77 3.79
CA ASN A 126 -27.30 -6.66 2.81
C ASN A 126 -26.90 -7.28 1.46
N GLU A 127 -25.68 -7.06 0.97
CA GLU A 127 -25.22 -7.66 -0.29
C GLU A 127 -25.13 -9.19 -0.19
N LEU A 128 -24.66 -9.70 0.93
CA LEU A 128 -24.61 -11.13 1.24
C LEU A 128 -26.01 -11.74 1.29
N ALA A 129 -26.97 -11.10 1.98
CA ALA A 129 -28.34 -11.57 2.06
C ALA A 129 -29.05 -11.59 0.69
N GLN A 130 -28.88 -10.53 -0.11
CA GLN A 130 -29.36 -10.48 -1.49
C GLN A 130 -28.78 -11.60 -2.36
N SER A 131 -27.46 -11.83 -2.25
CA SER A 131 -26.74 -12.82 -3.04
C SER A 131 -27.16 -14.25 -2.68
N GLU A 132 -27.30 -14.57 -1.40
CA GLU A 132 -27.84 -15.86 -0.95
C GLU A 132 -29.31 -16.06 -1.31
N ALA A 133 -30.12 -14.98 -1.28
CA ALA A 133 -31.52 -15.02 -1.66
C ALA A 133 -31.74 -15.37 -3.14
N VAL A 134 -30.80 -15.03 -4.03
CA VAL A 134 -30.80 -15.49 -5.43
C VAL A 134 -30.16 -16.87 -5.57
N GLY A 135 -29.09 -17.16 -4.83
CA GLY A 135 -28.36 -18.43 -4.92
C GLY A 135 -29.16 -19.68 -4.49
N ARG A 136 -30.11 -19.56 -3.54
CA ARG A 136 -30.83 -20.73 -2.99
C ARG A 136 -32.18 -21.04 -3.66
N ALA A 137 -32.16 -21.43 -4.92
CA ALA A 137 -33.27 -22.17 -5.51
C ALA A 137 -33.26 -23.65 -5.04
N LYS A 138 -33.85 -23.94 -3.86
CA LYS A 138 -33.94 -25.31 -3.32
C LYS A 138 -34.73 -26.23 -4.28
N THR A 139 -34.07 -27.22 -4.86
CA THR A 139 -34.76 -28.35 -5.53
C THR A 139 -35.38 -29.29 -4.50
N SER A 140 -36.37 -30.08 -4.91
CA SER A 140 -37.26 -30.84 -4.01
C SER A 140 -36.60 -31.94 -3.16
N ASN A 141 -35.33 -32.27 -3.40
CA ASN A 141 -34.75 -33.55 -2.98
C ASN A 141 -33.76 -33.45 -1.80
N GLY A 142 -33.74 -32.33 -1.08
CA GLY A 142 -33.14 -32.23 0.26
C GLY A 142 -31.61 -32.30 0.37
N VAL A 143 -30.88 -32.48 -0.73
CA VAL A 143 -29.41 -32.47 -0.75
C VAL A 143 -28.92 -31.03 -0.71
N THR A 144 -28.44 -30.59 0.45
CA THR A 144 -27.53 -29.44 0.53
C THR A 144 -26.17 -29.88 0.00
N GLY A 145 -25.73 -29.33 -1.14
CA GLY A 145 -24.34 -29.41 -1.54
C GLY A 145 -23.42 -28.74 -0.51
N PRO A 146 -22.10 -28.99 -0.57
CA PRO A 146 -21.15 -28.17 0.19
C PRO A 146 -21.36 -26.68 -0.19
N LEU A 147 -21.08 -25.78 0.74
CA LEU A 147 -21.25 -24.34 0.52
C LEU A 147 -20.50 -23.91 -0.76
N GLU A 148 -21.23 -23.35 -1.72
CA GLU A 148 -20.71 -22.44 -2.73
C GLU A 148 -20.37 -21.12 -2.01
N ALA A 149 -19.36 -21.19 -1.14
CA ALA A 149 -19.05 -20.17 -0.16
C ALA A 149 -18.43 -18.96 -0.84
N TYR A 150 -19.02 -17.80 -0.61
CA TYR A 150 -18.28 -16.55 -0.65
C TYR A 150 -17.18 -16.62 0.41
N ALA A 151 -15.92 -16.72 -0.03
CA ALA A 151 -14.77 -16.51 0.82
C ALA A 151 -14.63 -15.01 1.09
N LEU A 152 -15.51 -14.43 1.92
CA LEU A 152 -15.27 -13.09 2.45
C LEU A 152 -14.08 -13.14 3.40
N PHE A 153 -12.88 -13.04 2.84
CA PHE A 153 -11.64 -12.91 3.56
C PHE A 153 -11.53 -11.48 4.09
N PHE A 154 -12.17 -11.23 5.23
CA PHE A 154 -11.95 -10.00 5.98
C PHE A 154 -10.51 -9.98 6.47
N LEU A 155 -9.75 -8.98 6.03
CA LEU A 155 -8.46 -8.62 6.63
C LEU A 155 -8.71 -7.94 7.98
N TRP A 156 -9.09 -8.77 8.95
CA TRP A 156 -9.15 -8.41 10.35
C TRP A 156 -7.72 -8.42 10.94
N GLU A 157 -7.40 -7.39 11.72
CA GLU A 157 -6.11 -7.19 12.42
C GLU A 157 -4.83 -7.06 11.55
N ALA A 158 -4.70 -5.87 10.95
CA ALA A 158 -3.41 -5.17 10.85
C ALA A 158 -3.55 -3.62 11.03
N GLY A 159 -4.53 -3.16 11.83
CA GLY A 159 -4.81 -1.73 12.06
C GLY A 159 -6.25 -1.44 12.47
N VAL A 160 -6.70 -1.96 13.62
CA VAL A 160 -8.11 -1.87 14.07
C VAL A 160 -8.43 -0.60 14.86
N ASP A 161 -7.42 0.00 15.52
CA ASP A 161 -7.53 1.39 15.97
C ASP A 161 -7.36 2.33 14.76
N GLY A 162 -8.24 3.32 14.64
CA GLY A 162 -8.23 4.27 13.52
C GLY A 162 -6.90 5.02 13.42
N ILE A 163 -6.28 5.01 12.23
CA ILE A 163 -4.93 5.56 12.02
C ILE A 163 -4.93 7.08 12.20
N GLU A 164 -4.49 7.53 13.37
CA GLU A 164 -4.28 8.94 13.68
C GLU A 164 -2.92 9.40 13.11
N ILE A 165 -2.93 10.44 12.26
CA ILE A 165 -1.72 11.03 11.68
C ILE A 165 -1.12 12.00 12.70
N THR A 166 -0.32 11.46 13.63
CA THR A 166 0.37 12.26 14.66
C THR A 166 1.68 12.88 14.14
N PRO A 167 2.18 13.96 14.76
CA PRO A 167 3.52 14.49 14.51
C PRO A 167 4.63 13.44 14.70
N GLU A 168 4.49 12.58 15.71
CA GLU A 168 5.44 11.52 16.06
C GLU A 168 5.48 10.42 14.99
N LEU A 169 4.32 10.04 14.45
CA LEU A 169 4.23 9.10 13.32
C LEU A 169 4.88 9.70 12.07
N THR A 170 4.62 10.98 11.80
CA THR A 170 5.20 11.73 10.67
C THR A 170 6.73 11.82 10.79
N GLN A 171 7.26 12.10 11.98
CA GLN A 171 8.70 12.11 12.24
C GLN A 171 9.32 10.72 12.10
N THR A 172 8.62 9.66 12.53
CA THR A 172 9.08 8.27 12.41
C THR A 172 9.16 7.84 10.95
N ALA A 173 8.19 8.23 10.12
CA ALA A 173 8.21 8.00 8.68
C ALA A 173 9.40 8.71 8.01
N SER A 174 9.58 10.01 8.26
CA SER A 174 10.71 10.80 7.74
C SER A 174 12.08 10.21 8.13
N ALA A 175 12.24 9.74 9.37
CA ALA A 175 13.48 9.09 9.81
C ALA A 175 13.73 7.73 9.12
N TRP A 176 12.67 7.02 8.70
CA TRP A 176 12.78 5.78 7.91
C TRP A 176 13.10 6.07 6.43
N GLU A 177 12.50 7.11 5.85
CA GLU A 177 12.83 7.61 4.51
C GLU A 177 14.30 8.03 4.43
N ASP A 178 14.78 8.85 5.36
CA ASP A 178 16.20 9.27 5.43
C ASP A 178 17.15 8.07 5.51
N LYS A 179 16.76 7.02 6.24
CA LYS A 179 17.53 5.79 6.37
C LYS A 179 17.62 5.02 5.04
N LEU A 180 16.55 4.98 4.24
CA LEU A 180 16.59 4.42 2.88
C LEU A 180 17.34 5.34 1.90
N ASN A 181 17.19 6.66 2.02
CA ASN A 181 17.89 7.62 1.18
C ASN A 181 19.41 7.47 1.33
N ASN A 182 19.89 7.42 2.58
CA ASN A 182 21.29 7.16 2.90
C ASN A 182 21.78 5.76 2.51
N PHE A 183 20.90 4.77 2.37
CA PHE A 183 21.23 3.45 1.83
C PHE A 183 21.43 3.51 0.31
N PHE A 184 20.43 4.02 -0.43
CA PHE A 184 20.47 4.04 -1.90
C PHE A 184 21.56 4.95 -2.45
N VAL A 185 21.87 6.09 -1.81
CA VAL A 185 23.00 6.94 -2.22
C VAL A 185 24.33 6.17 -2.19
N LYS A 186 24.54 5.26 -1.22
CA LYS A 186 25.73 4.41 -1.12
C LYS A 186 25.74 3.32 -2.20
N VAL A 187 24.61 2.65 -2.40
CA VAL A 187 24.49 1.55 -3.39
C VAL A 187 24.55 2.05 -4.84
N LYS A 188 23.97 3.22 -5.16
CA LYS A 188 24.10 3.86 -6.48
C LYS A 188 25.54 4.31 -6.78
N ASN A 189 26.38 4.54 -5.76
CA ASN A 189 27.72 5.13 -5.90
C ASN A 189 28.82 4.30 -5.20
N PRO A 190 29.05 3.03 -5.58
CA PRO A 190 30.04 2.17 -4.90
C PRO A 190 31.47 2.73 -4.96
N SER A 191 31.77 3.63 -5.90
CA SER A 191 33.05 4.33 -6.02
C SER A 191 33.48 5.07 -4.75
N THR A 192 32.54 5.63 -3.96
CA THR A 192 32.88 6.35 -2.71
C THR A 192 33.38 5.43 -1.60
N GLN A 193 33.02 4.13 -1.65
CA GLN A 193 33.57 3.13 -0.73
C GLN A 193 34.90 2.53 -1.21
N ASN A 194 35.16 2.52 -2.53
CA ASN A 194 36.26 1.79 -3.16
C ASN A 194 37.54 2.61 -3.41
N VAL A 195 37.63 3.85 -2.92
CA VAL A 195 38.84 4.70 -3.08
C VAL A 195 40.08 4.08 -2.37
N ILE A 196 39.88 3.18 -1.40
CA ILE A 196 40.96 2.52 -0.67
C ILE A 196 40.92 1.00 -0.89
N SER A 197 41.92 0.50 -1.64
CA SER A 197 42.23 -0.92 -1.94
C SER A 197 41.58 -1.55 -3.19
N GLY A 198 42.37 -1.68 -4.26
CA GLY A 198 42.10 -2.60 -5.37
C GLY A 198 42.28 -4.08 -4.99
N ARG A 199 41.43 -4.58 -4.08
CA ARG A 199 41.34 -6.01 -3.72
C ARG A 199 39.96 -6.53 -4.07
N THR A 200 39.87 -7.73 -4.63
CA THR A 200 38.61 -8.47 -4.76
C THR A 200 38.07 -8.76 -3.36
N SER A 201 37.06 -8.03 -2.90
CA SER A 201 36.51 -8.17 -1.55
C SER A 201 35.79 -9.52 -1.37
N THR A 202 36.25 -10.29 -0.39
CA THR A 202 35.57 -11.53 0.03
C THR A 202 34.14 -11.18 0.47
N PRO A 203 33.09 -11.85 -0.03
CA PRO A 203 31.71 -11.51 0.30
C PRO A 203 31.43 -11.51 1.80
N CYS A 204 30.74 -10.47 2.27
CA CYS A 204 30.34 -10.34 3.68
C CYS A 204 29.27 -11.38 4.01
N ILE A 205 29.69 -12.51 4.61
CA ILE A 205 28.81 -13.66 4.91
C ILE A 205 27.63 -13.28 5.81
N SER A 206 27.85 -12.38 6.78
CA SER A 206 26.78 -11.88 7.66
C SER A 206 25.72 -11.09 6.89
N LEU A 207 26.13 -10.22 5.96
CA LEU A 207 25.21 -9.46 5.12
C LEU A 207 24.43 -10.35 4.15
N GLY A 208 25.10 -11.35 3.55
CA GLY A 208 24.44 -12.35 2.70
C GLY A 208 23.39 -13.16 3.47
N ARG A 209 23.70 -13.59 4.70
CA ARG A 209 22.73 -14.23 5.60
C ARG A 209 21.58 -13.29 5.97
N ALA A 210 21.87 -12.03 6.28
CA ALA A 210 20.85 -11.04 6.62
C ALA A 210 19.86 -10.81 5.49
N LEU A 211 20.31 -10.75 4.22
CA LEU A 211 19.41 -10.65 3.06
C LEU A 211 18.49 -11.88 2.93
N VAL A 212 19.00 -13.10 3.18
CA VAL A 212 18.18 -14.33 3.17
C VAL A 212 17.16 -14.32 4.31
N THR A 213 17.55 -13.92 5.52
CA THR A 213 16.63 -13.76 6.66
C THR A 213 15.57 -12.68 6.39
N ALA A 214 15.96 -11.54 5.82
CA ALA A 214 15.02 -10.46 5.48
C ALA A 214 14.02 -10.90 4.39
N LYS A 215 14.45 -11.68 3.39
CA LYS A 215 13.57 -12.31 2.39
C LYS A 215 12.57 -13.28 3.02
N SER A 216 13.00 -14.09 3.99
CA SER A 216 12.11 -15.00 4.72
C SER A 216 11.07 -14.24 5.55
N LYS A 217 11.52 -13.24 6.33
CA LYS A 217 10.65 -12.35 7.12
C LYS A 217 9.62 -11.64 6.22
N LEU A 218 10.06 -11.09 5.08
CA LEU A 218 9.18 -10.38 4.14
C LEU A 218 8.02 -11.27 3.68
N HIS A 219 8.30 -12.52 3.31
CA HIS A 219 7.27 -13.46 2.89
C HIS A 219 6.32 -13.84 4.04
N GLU A 220 6.88 -14.15 5.21
CA GLU A 220 6.13 -14.46 6.43
C GLU A 220 5.17 -13.32 6.80
N HIS A 221 5.64 -12.08 6.82
CA HIS A 221 4.86 -10.89 7.19
C HIS A 221 3.82 -10.49 6.13
N PHE A 222 4.05 -10.75 4.83
CA PHE A 222 2.99 -10.58 3.83
C PHE A 222 1.90 -11.67 3.91
N CYS A 223 2.25 -12.91 4.28
CA CYS A 223 1.27 -13.96 4.52
C CYS A 223 0.50 -13.78 5.85
N ASP A 224 1.09 -13.09 6.82
CA ASP A 224 0.49 -12.67 8.09
C ASP A 224 -0.37 -11.41 7.89
N SER A 225 -1.51 -11.56 7.20
CA SER A 225 -2.50 -10.49 6.91
C SER A 225 -1.94 -9.20 6.30
N PHE A 226 -0.87 -9.28 5.49
CA PHE A 226 -0.15 -8.13 4.92
C PHE A 226 0.40 -7.14 5.98
N ASP A 227 1.05 -7.65 7.04
CA ASP A 227 1.67 -6.82 8.09
C ASP A 227 2.82 -5.94 7.56
N THR A 228 2.45 -4.78 7.05
CA THR A 228 3.39 -3.77 6.55
C THR A 228 4.30 -3.20 7.64
N PRO A 229 3.90 -2.98 8.91
CA PRO A 229 4.83 -2.61 9.98
C PRO A 229 6.00 -3.58 10.19
N LYS A 230 5.75 -4.89 10.22
CA LYS A 230 6.80 -5.92 10.32
C LYS A 230 7.67 -5.96 9.05
N VAL A 231 7.09 -5.80 7.86
CA VAL A 231 7.82 -5.65 6.59
C VAL A 231 8.79 -4.45 6.63
N MET A 232 8.29 -3.26 6.99
CA MET A 232 9.06 -2.01 7.08
C MET A 232 10.19 -2.13 8.11
N SER A 233 9.96 -2.88 9.19
CA SER A 233 10.95 -3.23 10.21
C SER A 233 12.04 -4.16 9.67
N ALA A 234 11.69 -5.22 8.94
CA ALA A 234 12.65 -6.15 8.34
C ALA A 234 13.58 -5.49 7.30
N ILE A 235 13.05 -4.56 6.49
CA ILE A 235 13.86 -3.69 5.62
C ILE A 235 14.84 -2.86 6.47
N SER A 236 14.35 -2.27 7.57
CA SER A 236 15.15 -1.46 8.47
C SER A 236 16.26 -2.25 9.17
N GLU A 237 16.03 -3.50 9.56
CA GLU A 237 17.07 -4.40 10.11
C GLU A 237 18.18 -4.68 9.09
N LEU A 238 17.81 -4.98 7.84
CA LEU A 238 18.78 -5.24 6.77
C LEU A 238 19.64 -3.99 6.48
N VAL A 239 19.02 -2.82 6.41
CA VAL A 239 19.74 -1.55 6.17
C VAL A 239 20.62 -1.17 7.36
N SER A 240 20.21 -1.44 8.60
CA SER A 240 21.11 -1.33 9.76
C SER A 240 22.31 -2.28 9.64
N THR A 241 22.06 -3.53 9.22
CA THR A 241 23.13 -4.54 9.02
C THR A 241 24.11 -4.13 7.92
N PHE A 242 23.63 -3.59 6.81
CA PHE A 242 24.46 -3.02 5.75
C PHE A 242 25.33 -1.87 6.26
N ASN A 243 24.74 -0.88 6.95
CA ASN A 243 25.48 0.26 7.48
C ASN A 243 26.58 -0.15 8.48
N ASN A 244 26.37 -1.23 9.22
CA ASN A 244 27.35 -1.79 10.17
C ASN A 244 28.41 -2.70 9.53
N SER A 245 28.31 -3.02 8.23
CA SER A 245 29.20 -4.00 7.56
C SER A 245 30.53 -3.43 7.02
N GLY A 246 30.71 -2.10 7.07
CA GLY A 246 31.96 -1.43 6.70
C GLY A 246 32.29 -1.49 5.20
N GLN A 247 33.58 -1.46 4.86
CA GLN A 247 34.08 -1.55 3.48
C GLN A 247 34.08 -2.99 2.92
N SER A 248 33.63 -3.99 3.68
CA SER A 248 33.74 -5.42 3.33
C SER A 248 32.63 -5.93 2.40
N VAL A 249 31.86 -5.04 1.76
CA VAL A 249 30.74 -5.41 0.89
C VAL A 249 31.22 -5.52 -0.56
N SER A 250 30.93 -6.63 -1.23
CA SER A 250 31.25 -6.74 -2.66
C SER A 250 30.22 -5.98 -3.52
N ALA A 251 30.63 -5.54 -4.71
CA ALA A 251 29.73 -4.84 -5.64
C ALA A 251 28.46 -5.65 -5.96
N LYS A 252 28.57 -6.98 -6.06
CA LYS A 252 27.41 -7.85 -6.27
C LYS A 252 26.46 -7.90 -5.06
N GLN A 253 26.99 -7.85 -3.83
CA GLN A 253 26.12 -7.74 -2.65
C GLN A 253 25.42 -6.38 -2.57
N MET A 254 26.08 -5.28 -2.96
CA MET A 254 25.41 -3.98 -3.07
C MET A 254 24.27 -4.01 -4.12
N GLU A 255 24.52 -4.60 -5.28
CA GLU A 255 23.51 -4.81 -6.32
C GLU A 255 22.33 -5.66 -5.82
N ASP A 256 22.59 -6.83 -5.23
CA ASP A 256 21.56 -7.78 -4.77
C ASP A 256 20.68 -7.23 -3.63
N LEU A 257 21.28 -6.45 -2.70
CA LEU A 257 20.52 -5.74 -1.66
C LEU A 257 19.74 -4.57 -2.27
N GLY A 258 20.35 -3.81 -3.18
CA GLY A 258 19.74 -2.66 -3.85
C GLY A 258 18.50 -3.04 -4.65
N GLN A 259 18.61 -4.07 -5.50
CA GLN A 259 17.50 -4.61 -6.29
C GLN A 259 16.37 -5.10 -5.38
N TRP A 260 16.69 -5.90 -4.36
CA TRP A 260 15.65 -6.47 -3.48
C TRP A 260 14.90 -5.41 -2.65
N ILE A 261 15.61 -4.43 -2.07
CA ILE A 261 14.96 -3.35 -1.32
C ILE A 261 14.13 -2.49 -2.29
N THR A 262 14.60 -2.23 -3.51
CA THR A 262 13.84 -1.49 -4.53
C THR A 262 12.54 -2.21 -4.90
N GLN A 263 12.61 -3.50 -5.26
CA GLN A 263 11.43 -4.32 -5.53
C GLN A 263 10.44 -4.29 -4.37
N THR A 264 10.93 -4.35 -3.13
CA THR A 264 10.09 -4.31 -1.93
C THR A 264 9.38 -2.97 -1.75
N VAL A 265 10.06 -1.82 -1.93
CA VAL A 265 9.39 -0.51 -1.83
C VAL A 265 8.47 -0.21 -3.02
N ASN A 266 8.72 -0.83 -4.18
CA ASN A 266 7.81 -0.78 -5.34
C ASN A 266 6.51 -1.56 -5.07
N ILE A 267 6.60 -2.76 -4.46
CA ILE A 267 5.42 -3.54 -4.01
C ILE A 267 4.57 -2.75 -3.00
N LEU A 268 5.21 -1.96 -2.13
CA LEU A 268 4.55 -1.09 -1.15
C LEU A 268 4.02 0.23 -1.73
N GLY A 269 4.17 0.49 -3.04
CA GLY A 269 3.73 1.73 -3.70
C GLY A 269 4.56 2.98 -3.37
N LEU A 270 5.65 2.85 -2.60
CA LEU A 270 6.44 3.98 -2.09
C LEU A 270 7.37 4.61 -3.13
N ASN A 271 7.51 4.02 -4.32
CA ASN A 271 8.39 4.50 -5.40
C ASN A 271 7.61 5.17 -6.56
N GLY A 272 6.47 5.77 -6.28
CA GLY A 272 5.65 6.37 -7.32
C GLY A 272 5.11 5.34 -8.30
N THR A 273 5.28 5.62 -9.59
CA THR A 273 4.83 4.75 -10.69
C THR A 273 5.85 3.68 -11.11
N ALA A 274 6.79 3.30 -10.24
CA ALA A 274 7.81 2.29 -10.57
C ALA A 274 7.22 0.87 -10.49
N SER A 275 7.46 0.04 -11.51
CA SER A 275 7.00 -1.36 -11.51
C SER A 275 7.68 -2.18 -10.41
N PRO A 276 6.96 -3.07 -9.69
CA PRO A 276 7.56 -4.12 -8.86
C PRO A 276 8.63 -4.97 -9.56
N GLU A 277 8.53 -5.11 -10.89
CA GLU A 277 9.48 -5.86 -11.73
C GLU A 277 10.65 -5.02 -12.25
N GLY A 278 10.77 -3.75 -11.82
CA GLY A 278 11.82 -2.83 -12.25
C GLY A 278 13.22 -3.32 -11.89
N THR A 279 14.16 -3.11 -12.83
CA THR A 279 15.60 -3.46 -12.68
C THR A 279 16.47 -2.29 -12.23
N GLU A 280 15.94 -1.06 -12.24
CA GLU A 280 16.59 0.12 -11.69
C GLU A 280 16.72 0.00 -10.15
N ILE A 281 17.85 0.44 -9.59
CA ILE A 281 18.09 0.42 -8.15
C ILE A 281 17.81 1.80 -7.57
N GLY A 282 16.95 1.86 -6.56
CA GLY A 282 16.60 3.07 -5.83
C GLY A 282 15.15 3.52 -6.01
N TRP A 283 14.79 4.53 -5.23
CA TRP A 283 13.46 5.14 -5.27
C TRP A 283 13.50 6.65 -5.50
N ARG A 284 12.35 7.22 -5.87
CA ARG A 284 12.17 8.67 -6.07
C ARG A 284 12.69 9.46 -4.86
N GLY A 285 13.31 10.61 -5.12
CA GLY A 285 13.93 11.45 -4.09
C GLY A 285 15.39 11.13 -3.77
N THR A 286 15.93 9.97 -4.19
CA THR A 286 17.36 9.64 -3.97
C THR A 286 18.32 10.22 -5.00
N ASP A 287 17.80 10.72 -6.12
CA ASP A 287 18.61 11.21 -7.21
C ASP A 287 19.14 12.62 -6.93
N ILE A 288 20.39 12.67 -6.48
CA ILE A 288 21.24 13.85 -6.46
C ILE A 288 21.12 14.52 -7.84
N PRO A 289 20.47 15.69 -7.99
CA PRO A 289 20.15 16.22 -9.31
C PRO A 289 21.42 16.49 -10.11
N GLU A 290 21.40 16.24 -11.43
CA GLU A 290 22.58 16.40 -12.30
C GLU A 290 23.34 17.73 -12.09
N PRO A 291 22.67 18.91 -11.94
CA PRO A 291 23.37 20.18 -11.68
C PRO A 291 24.15 20.25 -10.37
N THR A 292 23.98 19.27 -9.45
CA THR A 292 24.59 19.25 -8.11
C THR A 292 25.71 18.21 -7.97
N LYS A 293 25.68 17.13 -8.77
CA LYS A 293 26.67 16.03 -8.73
C LYS A 293 28.13 16.48 -8.78
N PRO A 294 28.54 17.49 -9.59
CA PRO A 294 29.92 18.00 -9.63
C PRO A 294 30.41 18.60 -8.30
N PHE A 295 29.51 18.99 -7.40
CA PHE A 295 29.86 19.61 -6.11
C PHE A 295 29.67 18.61 -4.96
N VAL A 296 28.61 17.80 -5.00
CA VAL A 296 28.24 16.86 -3.93
C VAL A 296 29.18 15.66 -3.86
N TYR A 297 29.53 15.03 -4.99
CA TYR A 297 30.40 13.83 -4.94
C TYR A 297 31.83 14.13 -4.48
N PRO A 298 32.51 15.21 -4.96
CA PRO A 298 33.86 15.51 -4.47
C PRO A 298 33.88 15.88 -2.99
N LEU A 299 32.86 16.61 -2.49
CA LEU A 299 32.70 16.87 -1.05
C LEU A 299 32.51 15.59 -0.23
N SER A 300 31.70 14.63 -0.70
CA SER A 300 31.53 13.35 0.02
C SER A 300 32.86 12.58 0.09
N THR A 301 33.59 12.51 -1.03
CA THR A 301 34.92 11.86 -1.06
C THR A 301 35.89 12.53 -0.09
N MET A 302 35.95 13.87 -0.07
CA MET A 302 36.76 14.64 0.88
C MET A 302 36.40 14.31 2.33
N ARG A 303 35.10 14.36 2.67
CA ARG A 303 34.59 13.99 4.01
C ARG A 303 35.00 12.58 4.41
N ASP A 304 34.86 11.62 3.50
CA ASP A 304 35.06 10.20 3.80
C ASP A 304 36.56 9.86 3.94
N VAL A 305 37.44 10.50 3.15
CA VAL A 305 38.90 10.43 3.33
C VAL A 305 39.33 11.05 4.66
N LEU A 306 38.83 12.25 5.00
CA LEU A 306 39.09 12.89 6.31
C LEU A 306 38.62 12.01 7.47
N ARG A 307 37.42 11.40 7.36
CA ARG A 307 36.87 10.50 8.37
C ARG A 307 37.72 9.24 8.54
N SER A 308 38.16 8.62 7.45
CA SER A 308 39.05 7.45 7.50
C SER A 308 40.40 7.76 8.16
N ALA A 309 41.00 8.91 7.84
CA ALA A 309 42.26 9.33 8.47
C ALA A 309 42.10 9.69 9.96
N ALA A 310 41.01 10.38 10.34
CA ALA A 310 40.70 10.64 11.75
C ALA A 310 40.41 9.36 12.54
N MET A 311 39.96 8.29 11.88
CA MET A 311 39.72 6.98 12.50
C MET A 311 40.97 6.10 12.62
N SER A 312 42.10 6.41 11.95
CA SER A 312 43.33 5.61 12.02
C SER A 312 44.29 5.97 13.15
N GLN A 313 43.94 6.96 14.00
CA GLN A 313 44.70 7.43 15.17
C GLN A 313 46.08 8.08 14.92
N ASP A 314 46.51 8.23 13.66
CA ASP A 314 47.66 9.08 13.32
C ASP A 314 47.29 10.58 13.46
N GLU A 315 48.24 11.42 13.87
CA GLU A 315 48.04 12.88 13.88
C GLU A 315 47.93 13.41 12.44
N LEU A 316 46.73 13.87 12.07
CA LEU A 316 46.46 14.54 10.80
C LEU A 316 47.26 15.84 10.69
N SER A 317 48.37 15.82 9.94
CA SER A 317 49.18 17.01 9.71
C SER A 317 48.44 18.03 8.84
N VAL A 318 48.75 19.32 9.03
CA VAL A 318 48.16 20.42 8.25
C VAL A 318 48.35 20.21 6.74
N GLN A 319 49.51 19.72 6.32
CA GLN A 319 49.81 19.43 4.91
C GLN A 319 48.94 18.30 4.33
N GLN A 320 48.57 17.29 5.13
CA GLN A 320 47.62 16.25 4.70
C GLN A 320 46.21 16.84 4.59
N LEU A 321 45.76 17.62 5.58
CA LEU A 321 44.47 18.32 5.55
C LEU A 321 44.32 19.20 4.31
N ASP A 322 45.30 20.08 4.05
CA ASP A 322 45.33 20.95 2.87
C ASP A 322 45.25 20.15 1.56
N SER A 323 46.00 19.03 1.46
CA SER A 323 45.99 18.17 0.27
C SER A 323 44.64 17.49 0.02
N ILE A 324 43.90 17.16 1.08
CA ILE A 324 42.58 16.53 1.01
C ILE A 324 41.51 17.57 0.65
N VAL A 325 41.60 18.80 1.15
CA VAL A 325 40.67 19.89 0.81
C VAL A 325 40.90 20.41 -0.62
N ALA A 326 42.15 20.44 -1.10
CA ALA A 326 42.52 20.97 -2.42
C ALA A 326 42.02 20.13 -3.61
N THR A 327 41.65 18.86 -3.43
CA THR A 327 41.20 17.98 -4.54
C THR A 327 39.78 18.25 -5.05
N THR A 328 39.10 19.29 -4.56
CA THR A 328 37.70 19.60 -4.88
C THR A 328 37.54 20.96 -5.60
N ILE A 329 38.47 21.33 -6.47
CA ILE A 329 38.37 22.55 -7.29
C ILE A 329 37.39 22.30 -8.45
N VAL A 330 36.37 23.15 -8.57
CA VAL A 330 35.47 23.26 -9.73
C VAL A 330 35.58 24.70 -10.22
N ASP A 331 35.80 24.89 -11.52
CA ASP A 331 35.97 26.23 -12.10
C ASP A 331 34.63 26.99 -12.11
N GLU A 332 34.65 28.28 -11.80
CA GLU A 332 33.46 29.13 -11.72
C GLU A 332 32.87 29.42 -13.12
N ASP A 333 33.72 29.40 -14.15
CA ASP A 333 33.31 29.61 -15.55
C ASP A 333 32.65 28.35 -16.18
N GLU A 334 32.83 27.15 -15.60
CA GLU A 334 32.15 25.92 -16.04
C GLU A 334 30.77 25.71 -15.37
N VAL A 335 30.38 26.57 -14.42
CA VAL A 335 29.15 26.39 -13.64
C VAL A 335 27.89 26.77 -14.43
N SER A 336 27.11 25.75 -14.82
CA SER A 336 25.80 25.92 -15.46
C SER A 336 24.85 26.82 -14.65
N VAL A 337 23.90 27.50 -15.31
CA VAL A 337 22.93 28.38 -14.63
C VAL A 337 22.13 27.63 -13.55
N ALA A 338 21.79 26.36 -13.77
CA ALA A 338 21.11 25.51 -12.79
C ALA A 338 22.03 25.06 -11.63
N SER A 339 23.34 25.09 -11.82
CA SER A 339 24.35 24.70 -10.82
C SER A 339 24.74 25.83 -9.86
N LYS A 340 24.51 27.10 -10.23
CA LYS A 340 24.96 28.28 -9.47
C LYS A 340 24.57 28.31 -7.99
N PRO A 341 23.34 27.93 -7.56
CA PRO A 341 22.99 27.91 -6.14
C PRO A 341 23.87 26.95 -5.32
N TYR A 342 24.22 25.79 -5.91
CA TYR A 342 25.01 24.75 -5.24
C TYR A 342 26.50 25.09 -5.20
N PHE A 343 27.02 25.71 -6.26
CA PHE A 343 28.35 26.29 -6.26
C PHE A 343 28.51 27.38 -5.20
N GLN A 344 27.50 28.25 -5.02
CA GLN A 344 27.53 29.27 -3.97
C GLN A 344 27.59 28.65 -2.56
N VAL A 345 26.84 27.57 -2.29
CA VAL A 345 26.92 26.85 -1.01
C VAL A 345 28.31 26.23 -0.79
N LEU A 346 28.92 25.62 -1.83
CA LEU A 346 30.30 25.13 -1.77
C LEU A 346 31.32 26.26 -1.52
N LYS A 347 31.09 27.44 -2.12
CA LYS A 347 31.94 28.62 -1.97
C LYS A 347 31.89 29.16 -0.55
N ASN A 348 30.69 29.36 0.00
CA ASN A 348 30.48 29.75 1.40
C ASN A 348 31.15 28.77 2.38
N PHE A 349 30.92 27.47 2.25
CA PHE A 349 31.50 26.40 3.11
C PHE A 349 33.04 26.34 3.11
N ARG A 350 33.72 27.11 2.24
CA ARG A 350 35.18 27.22 2.18
C ARG A 350 35.73 28.56 2.65
N THR A 351 34.87 29.57 2.83
CA THR A 351 35.25 30.94 3.16
C THR A 351 34.68 31.43 4.49
N GLU A 352 33.69 30.72 5.03
CA GLU A 352 33.00 30.96 6.30
C GLU A 352 33.25 29.79 7.27
#